data_AF-A0AAD9T9P4-F1
#
_entry.id   AF-A0AAD9T9P4-F1
#
_cell.length_a   1.000
_cell.length_b   1.000
_cell.length_c   1.000
_cell.angle_alpha   90.00
_cell.angle_beta   90.00
_cell.angle_gamma   90.00
#
_symmetry.space_group_name_H-M   'P 1'
#
loop_
_entity.id
_entity.type
_entity.pdbx_description
1 polymer ?
#
loop_
_entity_poly.entity_id
_entity_poly.type
_entity_poly.pdbx_seq_one_letter_code
_entity_poly.pdbx_strand_id
1 'polypeptide(L)'
;MLLFGIVEILLSQIPDFRSIEWLSIFAAVMSFSYALIGSGLGFLKVIENGTIKGSISGVPASSNLKKLWLAFEALADVAFAYPYTLIVLEIQDTLNTPGNLLTGFGFYEPHWLVDLANACIVLHLVGAYQIFSQPVFATAERWFAYRFTDSGFLNNHISFKIPLFSTFQLNPFRVVFRTMYVVSTTALAMSFPYFNSVLGVLGALNFWPLAVYFPVEMYLKQKKIRAWSREWICYRTFSGLCLLVTVVGFIGSLEELTSARSSDEKLM
;
A
#
# COMPACT_ATOMS: atom_id res chain seq x y z
N MET A 1 -4.10 15.22 5.04
CA MET A 1 -3.76 14.30 6.15
C MET A 1 -4.66 14.45 7.35
N LEU A 2 -4.70 15.59 8.08
CA LEU A 2 -5.57 15.71 9.27
C LEU A 2 -7.05 15.37 9.02
N LEU A 3 -7.67 15.88 7.94
CA LEU A 3 -9.06 15.54 7.59
C LEU A 3 -9.25 14.02 7.33
N PHE A 4 -8.28 13.38 6.67
CA PHE A 4 -8.28 11.93 6.43
C PHE A 4 -8.22 11.18 7.76
N GLY A 5 -7.29 11.55 8.66
CA GLY A 5 -7.20 10.97 10.01
C GLY A 5 -8.49 11.14 10.84
N ILE A 6 -9.21 12.26 10.71
CA ILE A 6 -10.52 12.45 11.37
C ILE A 6 -11.57 11.47 10.81
N VAL A 7 -11.64 11.32 9.48
CA VAL A 7 -12.53 10.34 8.84
C VAL A 7 -12.18 8.91 9.27
N GLU A 8 -10.89 8.55 9.31
CA GLU A 8 -10.43 7.24 9.77
C GLU A 8 -10.68 7.00 11.27
N ILE A 9 -10.65 8.02 12.14
CA ILE A 9 -11.04 7.88 13.55
C ILE A 9 -12.51 7.45 13.67
N LEU A 10 -13.39 8.00 12.82
CA LEU A 10 -14.81 7.64 12.80
C LEU A 10 -15.05 6.26 12.17
N LEU A 11 -14.48 6.01 10.99
CA LEU A 11 -14.66 4.74 10.27
C LEU A 11 -13.99 3.56 10.98
N SER A 12 -12.88 3.77 11.68
CA SER A 12 -12.24 2.72 12.48
C SER A 12 -13.12 2.21 13.62
N GLN A 13 -14.21 2.90 14.01
CA GLN A 13 -15.15 2.36 15.00
C GLN A 13 -16.11 1.29 14.43
N ILE A 14 -16.12 1.07 13.10
CA ILE A 14 -16.92 0.03 12.45
C ILE A 14 -16.42 -1.36 12.91
N PRO A 15 -17.31 -2.23 13.42
CA PRO A 15 -16.90 -3.32 14.30
C PRO A 15 -16.12 -4.46 13.62
N ASP A 16 -16.39 -4.72 12.35
CA ASP A 16 -15.87 -5.87 11.60
C ASP A 16 -15.81 -5.63 10.08
N PHE A 17 -15.14 -6.55 9.39
CA PHE A 17 -15.00 -6.58 7.92
C PHE A 17 -16.33 -6.62 7.16
N ARG A 18 -17.34 -7.33 7.67
CA ARG A 18 -18.65 -7.44 7.01
C ARG A 18 -19.38 -6.10 7.01
N SER A 19 -19.21 -5.32 8.07
CA SER A 19 -19.80 -3.99 8.22
C SER A 19 -19.11 -2.92 7.34
N ILE A 20 -17.91 -3.20 6.79
CA ILE A 20 -17.22 -2.35 5.79
C ILE A 20 -17.28 -2.91 4.35
N GLU A 21 -18.05 -3.97 4.07
CA GLU A 21 -18.12 -4.58 2.73
C GLU A 21 -18.50 -3.56 1.62
N TRP A 22 -19.45 -2.68 1.93
CA TRP A 22 -19.85 -1.58 1.05
C TRP A 22 -18.70 -0.61 0.73
N LEU A 23 -17.80 -0.40 1.69
CA LEU A 23 -16.64 0.48 1.55
C LEU A 23 -15.58 -0.17 0.66
N SER A 24 -15.43 -1.49 0.72
CA SER A 24 -14.59 -2.27 -0.22
C SER A 24 -15.11 -2.18 -1.66
N ILE A 25 -16.42 -2.35 -1.87
CA ILE A 25 -17.04 -2.19 -3.20
C ILE A 25 -16.83 -0.76 -3.71
N PHE A 26 -17.06 0.24 -2.86
CA PHE A 26 -16.88 1.65 -3.21
C PHE A 26 -15.42 1.97 -3.57
N ALA A 27 -14.46 1.50 -2.77
CA ALA A 27 -13.03 1.67 -3.05
C ALA A 27 -12.59 0.96 -4.34
N ALA A 28 -13.20 -0.17 -4.72
CA ALA A 28 -12.95 -0.82 -6.00
C ALA A 28 -13.51 0.01 -7.18
N VAL A 29 -14.73 0.54 -7.08
CA VAL A 29 -15.28 1.45 -8.11
C VAL A 29 -14.40 2.70 -8.27
N MET A 30 -13.91 3.26 -7.16
CA MET A 30 -12.98 4.39 -7.20
C MET A 30 -11.63 4.04 -7.83
N SER A 31 -11.09 2.82 -7.65
CA SER A 31 -9.82 2.43 -8.27
C SER A 31 -9.90 2.23 -9.77
N PHE A 32 -10.96 1.58 -10.26
CA PHE A 32 -11.26 1.55 -11.70
C PHE A 32 -11.45 2.97 -12.26
N SER A 33 -12.12 3.86 -11.52
CA SER A 33 -12.37 5.24 -11.96
C SER A 33 -11.07 6.02 -12.18
N TYR A 34 -10.17 6.10 -11.18
CA TYR A 34 -8.91 6.84 -11.37
C TYR A 34 -7.98 6.17 -12.41
N ALA A 35 -7.98 4.83 -12.51
CA ALA A 35 -7.15 4.12 -13.47
C ALA A 35 -7.60 4.33 -14.93
N LEU A 36 -8.92 4.35 -15.17
CA LEU A 36 -9.50 4.66 -16.49
C LEU A 36 -9.29 6.12 -16.87
N ILE A 37 -9.47 7.05 -15.93
CA ILE A 37 -9.17 8.47 -16.16
C ILE A 37 -7.68 8.65 -16.51
N GLY A 38 -6.78 8.04 -15.74
CA GLY A 38 -5.34 8.16 -15.92
C GLY A 38 -4.84 7.57 -17.24
N SER A 39 -5.26 6.36 -17.58
CA SER A 39 -4.93 5.73 -18.87
C SER A 39 -5.53 6.48 -20.06
N GLY A 40 -6.76 6.98 -19.94
CA GLY A 40 -7.40 7.82 -20.95
C GLY A 40 -6.66 9.13 -21.20
N LEU A 41 -6.28 9.86 -20.15
CA LEU A 41 -5.48 11.08 -20.25
C LEU A 41 -4.09 10.82 -20.88
N GLY A 42 -3.42 9.74 -20.46
CA GLY A 42 -2.14 9.33 -21.05
C GLY A 42 -2.26 9.03 -22.54
N PHE A 43 -3.29 8.28 -22.95
CA PHE A 43 -3.55 7.95 -24.35
C PHE A 43 -3.89 9.18 -25.20
N LEU A 44 -4.78 10.05 -24.72
CA LEU A 44 -5.10 11.33 -25.37
C LEU A 44 -3.85 12.19 -25.56
N LYS A 45 -2.92 12.20 -24.60
CA LYS A 45 -1.66 12.95 -24.73
C LYS A 45 -0.74 12.41 -25.82
N VAL A 46 -0.74 11.09 -26.08
CA VAL A 46 0.02 10.51 -27.22
C VAL A 46 -0.58 10.96 -28.55
N ILE A 47 -1.91 11.01 -28.65
CA ILE A 47 -2.63 11.52 -29.84
C ILE A 47 -2.32 13.01 -30.05
N GLU A 48 -2.48 13.84 -29.01
CA GLU A 48 -2.23 15.29 -29.05
C GLU A 48 -0.78 15.62 -29.48
N ASN A 49 0.19 14.84 -29.00
CA ASN A 49 1.60 15.01 -29.36
C ASN A 49 1.95 14.55 -30.79
N GLY A 50 1.05 13.82 -31.46
CA GLY A 50 1.29 13.15 -32.75
C GLY A 50 2.42 12.11 -32.75
N THR A 51 3.07 11.88 -31.61
CA THR A 51 4.30 11.12 -31.43
C THR A 51 4.38 10.59 -30.00
N ILE A 52 5.01 9.42 -29.82
CA ILE A 52 5.33 8.90 -28.48
C ILE A 52 6.51 9.70 -27.94
N LYS A 53 6.25 10.61 -26.99
CA LYS A 53 7.29 11.35 -26.27
C LYS A 53 7.84 10.54 -25.10
N GLY A 54 9.16 10.57 -24.91
CA GLY A 54 9.87 9.84 -23.86
C GLY A 54 11.25 9.39 -24.31
N SER A 55 11.99 8.72 -23.43
CA SER A 55 13.28 8.09 -23.73
C SER A 55 13.46 6.83 -22.92
N ILE A 56 14.07 5.79 -23.51
CA ILE A 56 14.52 4.59 -22.78
C ILE A 56 15.55 4.92 -21.70
N SER A 57 16.17 6.10 -21.75
CA SER A 57 17.08 6.59 -20.71
C SER A 57 16.37 7.12 -19.47
N GLY A 58 15.04 7.12 -19.41
CA GLY A 58 14.26 7.61 -18.27
C GLY A 58 14.36 9.14 -18.09
N VAL A 59 14.03 9.60 -16.88
CA VAL A 59 14.04 11.03 -16.53
C VAL A 59 15.44 11.66 -16.56
N PRO A 60 15.58 12.95 -16.90
CA PRO A 60 16.81 13.70 -16.70
C PRO A 60 17.15 13.79 -15.20
N ALA A 61 18.44 13.76 -14.86
CA ALA A 61 18.93 13.91 -13.50
C ALA A 61 20.21 14.77 -13.50
N SER A 62 20.49 15.44 -12.38
CA SER A 62 21.65 16.32 -12.22
C SER A 62 23.01 15.59 -12.25
N SER A 63 23.02 14.29 -12.02
CA SER A 63 24.22 13.45 -12.09
C SER A 63 23.89 12.00 -12.43
N ASN A 64 24.88 11.27 -12.95
CA ASN A 64 24.77 9.82 -13.21
C ASN A 64 24.46 9.03 -11.93
N LEU A 65 24.98 9.46 -10.77
CA LEU A 65 24.75 8.80 -9.49
C LEU A 65 23.30 8.99 -9.02
N LYS A 66 22.76 10.21 -9.10
CA LYS A 66 21.34 10.45 -8.77
C LYS A 66 20.42 9.69 -9.73
N LYS A 67 20.79 9.58 -11.00
CA LYS A 67 20.07 8.77 -11.99
C LYS A 67 20.04 7.28 -11.64
N LEU A 68 21.12 6.76 -11.06
CA LEU A 68 21.20 5.37 -10.59
C LEU A 68 20.27 5.15 -9.39
N TRP A 69 20.25 6.07 -8.43
CA TRP A 69 19.35 5.97 -7.26
C TRP A 69 17.88 6.01 -7.64
N LEU A 70 17.47 6.94 -8.53
CA LEU A 70 16.11 6.98 -9.06
C LEU A 70 15.71 5.70 -9.80
N ALA A 71 16.64 5.05 -10.51
CA ALA A 71 16.39 3.76 -11.15
C ALA A 71 16.21 2.61 -10.14
N PHE A 72 16.90 2.68 -9.00
CA PHE A 72 16.77 1.70 -7.91
C PHE A 72 15.50 1.92 -7.08
N GLU A 73 15.14 3.17 -6.77
CA GLU A 73 13.86 3.52 -6.15
C GLU A 73 12.68 3.06 -7.03
N ALA A 74 12.68 3.38 -8.33
CA ALA A 74 11.64 2.93 -9.26
C ALA A 74 11.52 1.40 -9.32
N LEU A 75 12.63 0.67 -9.17
CA LEU A 75 12.63 -0.80 -9.08
C LEU A 75 12.01 -1.31 -7.77
N ALA A 76 12.18 -0.57 -6.67
CA ALA A 76 11.54 -0.86 -5.39
C ALA A 76 10.04 -0.49 -5.37
N ASP A 77 9.63 0.60 -6.03
CA ASP A 77 8.23 0.96 -6.24
C ASP A 77 7.50 -0.10 -7.08
N VAL A 78 8.16 -0.60 -8.13
CA VAL A 78 7.67 -1.77 -8.88
C VAL A 78 7.58 -3.00 -7.97
N ALA A 79 8.59 -3.26 -7.14
CA ALA A 79 8.56 -4.36 -6.17
C ALA A 79 7.42 -4.22 -5.13
N PHE A 80 7.07 -3.00 -4.72
CA PHE A 80 5.93 -2.70 -3.83
C PHE A 80 4.56 -3.07 -4.44
N ALA A 81 4.44 -3.14 -5.77
CA ALA A 81 3.21 -3.62 -6.42
C ALA A 81 3.03 -5.15 -6.36
N TYR A 82 4.10 -5.93 -6.14
CA TYR A 82 4.07 -7.41 -6.11
C TYR A 82 3.72 -8.13 -4.78
N PRO A 83 3.82 -7.55 -3.55
CA PRO A 83 3.28 -8.16 -2.32
C PRO A 83 1.75 -8.36 -2.30
N TYR A 84 1.04 -8.08 -3.40
CA TYR A 84 -0.27 -8.65 -3.71
C TYR A 84 -0.34 -10.16 -3.34
N THR A 85 0.75 -10.92 -3.50
CA THR A 85 0.90 -12.33 -3.06
C THR A 85 0.37 -12.69 -1.66
N LEU A 86 0.42 -11.80 -0.66
CA LEU A 86 -0.15 -12.09 0.67
C LEU A 86 -1.69 -12.00 0.67
N ILE A 87 -2.23 -10.99 -0.01
CA ILE A 87 -3.68 -10.77 -0.16
C ILE A 87 -4.27 -11.81 -1.14
N VAL A 88 -3.47 -12.21 -2.13
CA VAL A 88 -3.74 -13.27 -3.11
C VAL A 88 -4.02 -14.61 -2.47
N LEU A 89 -3.38 -14.96 -1.33
CA LEU A 89 -3.71 -16.22 -0.64
C LEU A 89 -5.10 -16.19 0.01
N GLU A 90 -5.66 -15.01 0.28
CA GLU A 90 -7.05 -14.81 0.73
C GLU A 90 -8.02 -14.60 -0.46
N ILE A 91 -7.53 -14.08 -1.60
CA ILE A 91 -8.30 -13.80 -2.83
C ILE A 91 -8.31 -14.95 -3.86
N GLN A 92 -7.43 -15.95 -3.76
CA GLN A 92 -7.29 -17.02 -4.78
C GLN A 92 -8.43 -18.04 -4.87
N ASP A 93 -9.52 -17.82 -4.16
CA ASP A 93 -10.83 -18.42 -4.48
C ASP A 93 -11.57 -17.64 -5.61
N THR A 94 -11.00 -16.54 -6.15
CA THR A 94 -11.78 -15.55 -6.94
C THR A 94 -11.03 -14.78 -8.07
N LEU A 95 -10.23 -15.47 -8.89
CA LEU A 95 -9.86 -15.09 -10.29
C LEU A 95 -8.87 -13.89 -10.54
N ASN A 96 -8.73 -13.43 -11.80
CA ASN A 96 -7.45 -13.11 -12.47
C ASN A 96 -7.18 -11.64 -12.95
N THR A 97 -5.97 -11.12 -12.62
CA THR A 97 -5.01 -10.26 -13.42
C THR A 97 -5.40 -8.77 -13.80
N PRO A 98 -4.52 -7.85 -14.31
CA PRO A 98 -4.17 -6.53 -13.70
C PRO A 98 -4.37 -5.27 -14.62
N GLY A 99 -3.97 -3.99 -14.38
CA GLY A 99 -3.28 -3.24 -13.29
C GLY A 99 -1.84 -2.76 -13.64
N ASN A 100 -1.29 -1.56 -13.31
CA ASN A 100 -1.77 -0.19 -12.93
C ASN A 100 -0.56 0.82 -12.85
N LEU A 101 -0.64 2.11 -13.27
CA LEU A 101 0.39 3.17 -12.99
C LEU A 101 -0.02 4.64 -13.33
N LEU A 102 0.03 5.59 -12.37
CA LEU A 102 0.11 7.06 -12.64
C LEU A 102 0.54 7.89 -11.42
N THR A 103 1.77 8.43 -11.46
CA THR A 103 2.12 9.84 -11.14
C THR A 103 3.38 10.17 -11.93
N GLY A 104 3.53 11.40 -12.44
CA GLY A 104 4.77 11.84 -13.12
C GLY A 104 4.62 12.64 -14.42
N PHE A 105 3.40 12.83 -14.93
CA PHE A 105 3.15 13.57 -16.17
C PHE A 105 2.51 14.92 -15.87
N GLY A 106 3.24 16.00 -16.17
CA GLY A 106 2.79 17.37 -15.96
C GLY A 106 1.67 17.77 -16.91
N PHE A 107 0.42 17.65 -16.45
CA PHE A 107 -0.77 18.09 -17.14
C PHE A 107 -1.29 19.41 -16.54
N TYR A 108 -1.40 20.42 -17.40
CA TYR A 108 -2.26 21.58 -17.16
C TYR A 108 -3.45 21.42 -18.11
N GLU A 109 -4.66 21.41 -17.54
CA GLU A 109 -5.97 21.17 -18.17
C GLU A 109 -6.28 19.75 -18.71
N PRO A 110 -7.55 19.26 -18.58
CA PRO A 110 -8.67 19.88 -17.88
C PRO A 110 -8.65 19.59 -16.36
N HIS A 111 -8.61 20.65 -15.54
CA HIS A 111 -8.43 20.54 -14.09
C HIS A 111 -9.46 19.64 -13.40
N TRP A 112 -10.75 19.76 -13.75
CA TRP A 112 -11.84 18.99 -13.12
C TRP A 112 -11.66 17.47 -13.20
N LEU A 113 -11.03 16.96 -14.26
CA LEU A 113 -10.86 15.51 -14.46
C LEU A 113 -9.68 14.97 -13.63
N VAL A 114 -8.65 15.79 -13.45
CA VAL A 114 -7.53 15.53 -12.53
C VAL A 114 -8.02 15.61 -11.08
N ASP A 115 -8.83 16.61 -10.74
CA ASP A 115 -9.45 16.75 -9.42
C ASP A 115 -10.39 15.59 -9.09
N LEU A 116 -11.16 15.10 -10.08
CA LEU A 116 -11.97 13.90 -9.95
C LEU A 116 -11.11 12.64 -9.71
N ALA A 117 -10.03 12.45 -10.47
CA ALA A 117 -9.11 11.33 -10.25
C ALA A 117 -8.47 11.39 -8.85
N ASN A 118 -8.05 12.57 -8.40
CA ASN A 118 -7.53 12.80 -7.04
C ASN A 118 -8.57 12.49 -5.96
N ALA A 119 -9.82 12.90 -6.15
CA ALA A 119 -10.93 12.57 -5.25
C ALA A 119 -11.17 11.04 -5.20
N CYS A 120 -11.19 10.36 -6.36
CA CYS A 120 -11.26 8.90 -6.43
C CYS A 120 -10.09 8.22 -5.69
N ILE A 121 -8.86 8.72 -5.82
CA ILE A 121 -7.69 8.19 -5.08
C ILE A 121 -7.90 8.35 -3.58
N VAL A 122 -8.30 9.52 -3.08
CA VAL A 122 -8.56 9.75 -1.65
C VAL A 122 -9.65 8.80 -1.13
N LEU A 123 -10.75 8.65 -1.87
CA LEU A 123 -11.87 7.77 -1.50
C LEU A 123 -11.50 6.28 -1.55
N HIS A 124 -10.64 5.87 -2.49
CA HIS A 124 -10.06 4.54 -2.53
C HIS A 124 -9.16 4.28 -1.31
N LEU A 125 -8.30 5.23 -0.94
CA LEU A 125 -7.38 5.12 0.19
C LEU A 125 -8.10 4.99 1.53
N VAL A 126 -9.29 5.60 1.70
CA VAL A 126 -10.15 5.42 2.88
C VAL A 126 -10.54 3.94 3.04
N GLY A 127 -11.04 3.31 1.96
CA GLY A 127 -11.40 1.89 2.00
C GLY A 127 -10.18 0.97 2.19
N ALA A 128 -9.06 1.26 1.52
CA ALA A 128 -7.83 0.51 1.69
C ALA A 128 -7.32 0.58 3.14
N TYR A 129 -7.29 1.77 3.76
CA TYR A 129 -6.87 1.95 5.14
C TYR A 129 -7.71 1.11 6.12
N GLN A 130 -9.04 1.10 5.95
CA GLN A 130 -9.93 0.27 6.76
C GLN A 130 -9.66 -1.22 6.56
N ILE A 131 -9.55 -1.71 5.32
CA ILE A 131 -9.26 -3.11 5.00
C ILE A 131 -7.95 -3.57 5.66
N PHE A 132 -6.87 -2.77 5.60
CA PHE A 132 -5.59 -3.12 6.21
C PHE A 132 -5.55 -2.98 7.74
N SER A 133 -6.40 -2.11 8.33
CA SER A 133 -6.38 -1.86 9.78
C SER A 133 -7.25 -2.84 10.57
N GLN A 134 -8.34 -3.37 10.00
CA GLN A 134 -9.23 -4.31 10.69
C GLN A 134 -8.55 -5.60 11.20
N PRO A 135 -7.59 -6.24 10.49
CA PRO A 135 -6.84 -7.38 11.02
C PRO A 135 -5.98 -7.01 12.23
N VAL A 136 -5.36 -5.83 12.21
CA VAL A 136 -4.57 -5.29 13.32
C VAL A 136 -5.47 -5.05 14.53
N PHE A 137 -6.63 -4.42 14.33
CA PHE A 137 -7.63 -4.22 15.38
C PHE A 137 -8.14 -5.54 15.97
N ALA A 138 -8.54 -6.50 15.12
CA ALA A 138 -9.03 -7.80 15.56
C ALA A 138 -7.95 -8.60 16.32
N THR A 139 -6.70 -8.53 15.89
CA THR A 139 -5.57 -9.21 16.54
C THR A 139 -5.26 -8.60 17.90
N ALA A 140 -5.18 -7.27 17.98
CA ALA A 140 -4.96 -6.55 19.23
C ALA A 140 -6.12 -6.76 20.23
N GLU A 141 -7.37 -6.56 19.79
CA GLU A 141 -8.56 -6.76 20.64
C GLU A 141 -8.61 -8.19 21.21
N ARG A 142 -8.34 -9.22 20.39
CA ARG A 142 -8.26 -10.61 20.85
C ARG A 142 -7.11 -10.86 21.83
N TRP A 143 -5.93 -10.32 21.55
CA TRP A 143 -4.74 -10.50 22.41
C TRP A 143 -4.93 -9.85 23.78
N PHE A 144 -5.44 -8.62 23.81
CA PHE A 144 -5.72 -7.90 25.06
C PHE A 144 -6.87 -8.55 25.84
N ALA A 145 -7.96 -8.98 25.18
CA ALA A 145 -9.05 -9.71 25.83
C ALA A 145 -8.59 -11.05 26.44
N TYR A 146 -7.74 -11.79 25.74
CA TYR A 146 -7.13 -13.03 26.28
C TYR A 146 -6.19 -12.76 27.46
N ARG A 147 -5.44 -11.64 27.42
CA ARG A 147 -4.41 -11.33 28.44
C ARG A 147 -4.99 -10.70 29.72
N PHE A 148 -6.13 -10.01 29.64
CA PHE A 148 -6.73 -9.21 30.71
C PHE A 148 -8.24 -9.51 30.86
N THR A 149 -8.56 -10.78 31.06
CA THR A 149 -9.93 -11.35 31.10
C THR A 149 -10.87 -10.69 32.09
N ASP A 150 -10.39 -10.13 33.21
CA ASP A 150 -11.23 -9.59 34.28
C ASP A 150 -11.43 -8.06 34.19
N SER A 151 -10.95 -7.41 33.12
CA SER A 151 -10.98 -5.95 33.04
C SER A 151 -12.29 -5.40 32.47
N GLY A 152 -12.95 -4.53 33.24
CA GLY A 152 -14.14 -3.80 32.78
C GLY A 152 -13.88 -2.89 31.56
N PHE A 153 -12.63 -2.51 31.30
CA PHE A 153 -12.22 -1.71 30.15
C PHE A 153 -12.35 -2.45 28.80
N LEU A 154 -12.17 -3.78 28.82
CA LEU A 154 -12.34 -4.65 27.66
C LEU A 154 -13.75 -5.25 27.59
N ASN A 155 -14.34 -5.63 28.73
CA ASN A 155 -15.58 -6.41 28.76
C ASN A 155 -16.87 -5.58 28.81
N ASN A 156 -16.80 -4.27 29.09
CA ASN A 156 -17.99 -3.42 29.14
C ASN A 156 -18.40 -2.98 27.72
N HIS A 157 -19.40 -3.66 27.15
CA HIS A 157 -19.92 -3.39 25.81
C HIS A 157 -21.16 -2.48 25.84
N ILE A 158 -21.01 -1.28 25.29
CA ILE A 158 -22.12 -0.35 25.03
C ILE A 158 -22.62 -0.61 23.61
N SER A 159 -23.91 -0.94 23.48
CA SER A 159 -24.54 -1.24 22.20
C SER A 159 -25.35 -0.05 21.70
N PHE A 160 -24.99 0.50 20.53
CA PHE A 160 -25.73 1.55 19.85
C PHE A 160 -26.38 1.02 18.57
N LYS A 161 -27.68 1.26 18.40
CA LYS A 161 -28.39 1.03 17.12
C LYS A 161 -28.47 2.35 16.36
N ILE A 162 -27.87 2.38 15.17
CA ILE A 162 -28.01 3.47 14.21
C ILE A 162 -29.05 3.03 13.16
N PRO A 163 -30.05 3.85 12.78
CA PRO A 163 -31.17 3.43 11.93
C PRO A 163 -30.84 2.89 10.53
N LEU A 164 -29.57 2.96 10.08
CA LEU A 164 -29.13 2.59 8.74
C LEU A 164 -28.01 1.51 8.73
N PHE A 165 -27.49 1.10 9.89
CA PHE A 165 -26.29 0.25 9.99
C PHE A 165 -26.45 -0.90 11.00
N SER A 166 -25.49 -1.81 11.03
CA SER A 166 -25.40 -2.90 12.03
C SER A 166 -25.33 -2.36 13.47
N THR A 167 -25.62 -3.20 14.46
CA THR A 167 -25.56 -2.79 15.87
C THR A 167 -24.10 -2.59 16.27
N PHE A 168 -23.72 -1.36 16.60
CA PHE A 168 -22.35 -1.04 17.02
C PHE A 168 -22.15 -1.47 18.47
N GLN A 169 -21.29 -2.46 18.69
CA GLN A 169 -20.76 -2.76 20.03
C GLN A 169 -19.43 -2.03 20.20
N LEU A 170 -19.40 -1.09 21.15
CA LEU A 170 -18.21 -0.34 21.54
C LEU A 170 -17.82 -0.76 22.97
N ASN A 171 -16.54 -1.03 23.19
CA ASN A 171 -15.96 -1.04 24.53
C ASN A 171 -14.92 0.09 24.64
N PRO A 172 -14.62 0.57 25.86
CA PRO A 172 -13.63 1.65 26.05
C PRO A 172 -12.27 1.34 25.45
N PHE A 173 -11.81 0.07 25.51
CA PHE A 173 -10.57 -0.37 24.88
C PHE A 173 -10.54 -0.10 23.36
N ARG A 174 -11.58 -0.52 22.62
CA ARG A 174 -11.68 -0.36 21.17
C ARG A 174 -11.55 1.10 20.77
N VAL A 175 -12.31 1.99 21.42
CA VAL A 175 -12.30 3.42 21.10
C VAL A 175 -10.90 3.99 21.30
N VAL A 176 -10.31 3.79 22.49
CA VAL A 176 -8.98 4.32 22.82
C VAL A 176 -7.89 3.73 21.92
N PHE A 177 -7.87 2.42 21.74
CA PHE A 177 -6.86 1.74 20.92
C PHE A 177 -6.93 2.14 19.44
N ARG A 178 -8.13 2.09 18.83
CA ARG A 178 -8.29 2.41 17.40
C ARG A 178 -8.04 3.90 17.14
N THR A 179 -8.48 4.81 18.01
CA THR A 179 -8.14 6.23 17.90
C THR A 179 -6.64 6.48 18.05
N MET A 180 -5.95 5.89 19.03
CA MET A 180 -4.50 6.03 19.16
C MET A 180 -3.73 5.49 17.94
N TYR A 181 -4.19 4.37 17.36
CA TYR A 181 -3.62 3.82 16.13
C TYR A 181 -3.80 4.77 14.93
N VAL A 182 -4.98 5.34 14.74
CA VAL A 182 -5.21 6.30 13.64
C VAL A 182 -4.40 7.58 13.84
N VAL A 183 -4.31 8.08 15.08
CA VAL A 183 -3.47 9.25 15.41
C VAL A 183 -2.00 8.96 15.15
N SER A 184 -1.48 7.78 15.55
CA SER A 184 -0.07 7.44 15.35
C SER A 184 0.29 7.25 13.88
N THR A 185 -0.54 6.55 13.10
CA THR A 185 -0.35 6.38 11.66
C THR A 185 -0.48 7.71 10.90
N THR A 186 -1.41 8.59 11.29
CA THR A 186 -1.53 9.94 10.72
C THR A 186 -0.30 10.81 11.05
N ALA A 187 0.21 10.75 12.29
CA ALA A 187 1.41 11.47 12.70
C ALA A 187 2.66 10.98 11.95
N LEU A 188 2.79 9.66 11.73
CA LEU A 188 3.86 9.08 10.91
C LEU A 188 3.77 9.54 9.45
N ALA A 189 2.57 9.50 8.84
CA ALA A 189 2.35 9.98 7.47
C ALA A 189 2.64 11.49 7.32
N MET A 190 2.38 12.29 8.35
CA MET A 190 2.77 13.71 8.38
C MET A 190 4.27 13.94 8.61
N SER A 191 4.96 13.00 9.27
CA SER A 191 6.40 13.08 9.54
C SER A 191 7.27 12.65 8.35
N PHE A 192 6.70 11.85 7.43
CA PHE A 192 7.37 11.34 6.24
C PHE A 192 6.46 11.48 4.99
N PRO A 193 6.27 12.70 4.46
CA PRO A 193 5.42 12.95 3.29
C PRO A 193 6.02 12.47 1.95
N TYR A 194 7.06 11.64 1.97
CA TYR A 194 7.82 11.16 0.80
C TYR A 194 7.23 9.84 0.30
N PHE A 195 6.09 9.91 -0.39
CA PHE A 195 5.28 8.74 -0.76
C PHE A 195 6.10 7.63 -1.45
N ASN A 196 6.77 7.93 -2.57
CA ASN A 196 7.55 6.93 -3.33
C ASN A 196 8.65 6.32 -2.48
N SER A 197 9.52 7.11 -1.87
CA SER A 197 10.66 6.59 -1.09
C SER A 197 10.22 5.74 0.11
N VAL A 198 9.09 6.06 0.74
CA VAL A 198 8.47 5.21 1.78
C VAL A 198 7.90 3.91 1.18
N LEU A 199 7.23 3.97 0.03
CA LEU A 199 6.75 2.78 -0.67
C LEU A 199 7.91 1.88 -1.14
N GLY A 200 8.97 2.42 -1.71
CA GLY A 200 10.15 1.68 -2.12
C GLY A 200 10.85 0.99 -0.94
N VAL A 201 11.01 1.67 0.20
CA VAL A 201 11.53 1.04 1.44
C VAL A 201 10.64 -0.13 1.89
N LEU A 202 9.33 0.07 1.98
CA LEU A 202 8.38 -0.98 2.39
C LEU A 202 8.29 -2.11 1.36
N GLY A 203 8.37 -1.78 0.07
CA GLY A 203 8.29 -2.68 -1.05
C GLY A 203 9.46 -3.63 -1.06
N ALA A 204 10.68 -3.09 -0.98
CA ALA A 204 11.89 -3.89 -0.86
C ALA A 204 11.83 -4.79 0.39
N LEU A 205 11.53 -4.24 1.58
CA LEU A 205 11.49 -5.03 2.82
C LEU A 205 10.49 -6.19 2.78
N ASN A 206 9.35 -6.06 2.09
CA ASN A 206 8.34 -7.11 2.00
C ASN A 206 8.52 -8.06 0.80
N PHE A 207 8.99 -7.56 -0.34
CA PHE A 207 8.99 -8.29 -1.62
C PHE A 207 9.82 -9.57 -1.55
N TRP A 208 11.11 -9.51 -1.20
CA TRP A 208 11.91 -10.73 -1.16
C TRP A 208 11.41 -11.74 -0.11
N PRO A 209 11.27 -11.41 1.20
CA PRO A 209 10.91 -12.43 2.18
C PRO A 209 9.51 -13.00 1.94
N LEU A 210 8.50 -12.16 1.71
CA LEU A 210 7.09 -12.55 1.73
C LEU A 210 6.56 -12.96 0.34
N ALA A 211 6.95 -12.24 -0.73
CA ALA A 211 6.45 -12.53 -2.09
C ALA A 211 7.30 -13.55 -2.85
N VAL A 212 8.59 -13.71 -2.51
CA VAL A 212 9.51 -14.59 -3.26
C VAL A 212 10.05 -15.75 -2.42
N TYR A 213 10.75 -15.47 -1.32
CA TYR A 213 11.48 -16.45 -0.54
C TYR A 213 10.56 -17.49 0.11
N PHE A 214 9.56 -17.07 0.90
CA PHE A 214 8.66 -18.02 1.54
C PHE A 214 7.87 -18.87 0.52
N PRO A 215 7.24 -18.32 -0.54
CA PRO A 215 6.58 -19.13 -1.57
C PRO A 215 7.52 -20.11 -2.27
N VAL A 216 8.76 -19.71 -2.59
CA VAL A 216 9.76 -20.60 -3.20
C VAL A 216 10.18 -21.72 -2.25
N GLU A 217 10.45 -21.43 -0.98
CA GLU A 217 10.77 -22.46 0.03
C GLU A 217 9.61 -23.43 0.25
N MET A 218 8.38 -22.91 0.32
CA MET A 218 7.16 -23.71 0.44
C MET A 218 7.00 -24.64 -0.76
N TYR A 219 7.16 -24.13 -1.98
CA TYR A 219 7.06 -24.94 -3.21
C TYR A 219 8.14 -26.03 -3.26
N LEU A 220 9.42 -25.68 -3.03
CA LEU A 220 10.53 -26.64 -3.03
C LEU A 220 10.33 -27.76 -2.01
N LYS A 221 9.84 -27.43 -0.80
CA LYS A 221 9.53 -28.41 0.25
C LYS A 221 8.29 -29.26 -0.08
N GLN A 222 7.19 -28.65 -0.52
CA GLN A 222 5.94 -29.33 -0.84
C GLN A 222 6.11 -30.34 -1.98
N LYS A 223 6.83 -29.94 -3.04
CA LYS A 223 7.14 -30.81 -4.20
C LYS A 223 8.35 -31.73 -3.96
N LYS A 224 9.01 -31.64 -2.80
CA LYS A 224 10.21 -32.43 -2.43
C LYS A 224 11.31 -32.40 -3.50
N ILE A 225 11.52 -31.23 -4.11
CA ILE A 225 12.45 -31.08 -5.24
C ILE A 225 13.88 -31.33 -4.74
N ARG A 226 14.56 -32.29 -5.38
CA ARG A 226 15.93 -32.69 -5.03
C ARG A 226 16.88 -31.49 -5.13
N ALA A 227 17.65 -31.25 -4.07
CA ALA A 227 18.71 -30.23 -4.07
C ALA A 227 19.68 -30.45 -5.24
N TRP A 228 20.13 -29.35 -5.85
CA TRP A 228 20.98 -29.34 -7.05
C TRP A 228 20.35 -29.93 -8.33
N SER A 229 19.04 -30.19 -8.36
CA SER A 229 18.33 -30.37 -9.63
C SER A 229 18.30 -29.06 -10.44
N ARG A 230 18.07 -29.14 -11.76
CA ARG A 230 17.92 -27.95 -12.62
C ARG A 230 16.81 -27.02 -12.13
N GLU A 231 15.68 -27.59 -11.69
CA GLU A 231 14.56 -26.84 -11.11
C GLU A 231 14.95 -26.14 -9.81
N TRP A 232 15.63 -26.85 -8.89
CA TRP A 232 16.09 -26.29 -7.62
C TRP A 232 17.07 -25.13 -7.86
N ILE A 233 18.01 -25.28 -8.78
CA ILE A 233 18.97 -24.23 -9.15
C ILE A 233 18.24 -23.03 -9.79
N CYS A 234 17.23 -23.27 -10.62
CA CYS A 234 16.41 -22.21 -11.22
C CYS A 234 15.70 -21.37 -10.15
N TYR A 235 14.92 -22.02 -9.26
CA TYR A 235 14.20 -21.32 -8.19
C TYR A 235 15.14 -20.62 -7.19
N ARG A 236 16.30 -21.21 -6.88
CA ARG A 236 17.32 -20.58 -6.02
C ARG A 236 17.96 -19.36 -6.67
N THR A 237 18.32 -19.45 -7.95
CA THR A 237 18.86 -18.34 -8.73
C THR A 237 17.83 -17.21 -8.84
N PHE A 238 16.58 -17.53 -9.16
CA PHE A 238 15.47 -16.58 -9.19
C PHE A 238 15.31 -15.84 -7.85
N SER A 239 15.22 -16.59 -6.74
CA SER A 239 15.12 -15.99 -5.40
C SER A 239 16.33 -15.12 -5.05
N GLY A 240 17.54 -15.52 -5.44
CA GLY A 240 18.76 -14.73 -5.26
C GLY A 240 18.80 -13.45 -6.10
N LEU A 241 18.32 -13.49 -7.34
CA LEU A 241 18.19 -12.29 -8.18
C LEU A 241 17.15 -11.31 -7.60
N CYS A 242 16.01 -11.81 -7.12
CA CYS A 242 15.03 -10.99 -6.42
C CYS A 242 15.57 -10.39 -5.11
N LEU A 243 16.47 -11.10 -4.39
CA LEU A 243 17.17 -10.54 -3.23
C LEU A 243 18.10 -9.39 -3.63
N LEU A 244 18.87 -9.53 -4.72
CA LEU A 244 19.74 -8.46 -5.21
C LEU A 244 18.93 -7.23 -5.62
N VAL A 245 17.85 -7.43 -6.39
CA VAL A 245 16.86 -6.39 -6.75
C VAL A 245 16.32 -5.68 -5.49
N THR A 246 15.98 -6.45 -4.46
CA THR A 246 15.48 -5.95 -3.18
C THR A 246 16.51 -5.10 -2.44
N VAL A 247 17.74 -5.59 -2.26
CA VAL A 247 18.81 -4.88 -1.56
C VAL A 247 19.15 -3.58 -2.28
N VAL A 248 19.26 -3.63 -3.61
CA VAL A 248 19.55 -2.48 -4.46
C VAL A 248 18.44 -1.43 -4.38
N GLY A 249 17.18 -1.86 -4.49
CA GLY A 249 16.02 -0.97 -4.40
C GLY A 249 15.82 -0.35 -3.01
N PHE A 250 16.08 -1.11 -1.94
CA PHE A 250 16.09 -0.62 -0.57
C PHE A 250 17.11 0.51 -0.37
N ILE A 251 18.34 0.33 -0.88
CA ILE A 251 19.39 1.34 -0.80
C ILE A 251 19.00 2.61 -1.59
N GLY A 252 18.46 2.47 -2.80
CA GLY A 252 17.99 3.61 -3.60
C GLY A 252 16.89 4.40 -2.90
N SER A 253 15.89 3.70 -2.34
CA SER A 253 14.77 4.31 -1.62
C SER A 253 15.21 5.02 -0.33
N LEU A 254 16.22 4.50 0.37
CA LEU A 254 16.83 5.18 1.52
C LEU A 254 17.65 6.42 1.13
N GLU A 255 18.36 6.40 -0.02
CA GLU A 255 19.07 7.58 -0.52
C GLU A 255 18.08 8.70 -0.83
N GLU A 256 17.02 8.41 -1.57
CA GLU A 256 16.01 9.41 -1.92
C GLU A 256 15.34 9.98 -0.66
N LEU A 257 14.95 9.11 0.29
CA LEU A 257 14.33 9.52 1.55
C LEU A 257 15.22 10.46 2.38
N THR A 258 16.54 10.20 2.43
CA THR A 258 17.49 11.05 3.16
C THR A 258 17.82 12.34 2.41
N SER A 259 17.89 12.29 1.08
CA SER A 259 18.13 13.43 0.20
C SER A 259 16.97 14.43 0.20
N ALA A 260 15.73 13.93 0.12
CA ALA A 260 14.51 14.72 0.20
C ALA A 260 14.40 15.42 1.56
N ARG A 261 14.57 14.66 2.66
CA ARG A 261 14.52 15.21 4.02
C ARG A 261 15.57 16.30 4.29
N SER A 262 16.81 16.10 3.84
CA SER A 262 17.88 17.11 3.99
C SER A 262 17.65 18.36 3.12
N SER A 263 16.79 18.28 2.10
CA SER A 263 16.42 19.41 1.26
C SER A 263 15.34 20.26 1.93
N ASP A 264 14.31 19.63 2.52
CA ASP A 264 13.27 20.33 3.27
C ASP A 264 13.82 21.04 4.52
N GLU A 265 14.76 20.42 5.25
CA GLU A 265 15.40 21.01 6.44
C GLU A 265 16.25 22.26 6.11
N LYS A 266 16.60 22.49 4.84
CA LYS A 266 17.29 23.71 4.36
C LYS A 266 16.34 24.80 3.84
N LEU A 267 15.05 24.51 3.77
CA LEU A 267 13.99 25.41 3.31
C LEU A 267 13.15 25.98 4.45
N MET A 268 13.41 25.54 5.69
CA MET A 268 12.85 26.06 6.95
C MET A 268 13.80 27.01 7.68
#